data_AF-A0A9Q0YDA1-F1
#
_entry.id   AF-A0A9Q0YDA1-F1
#
_cell.length_a   1.000
_cell.length_b   1.000
_cell.length_c   1.000
_cell.angle_alpha   90.00
_cell.angle_beta   90.00
_cell.angle_gamma   90.00
#
_symmetry.space_group_name_H-M   'P 1'
#
loop_
_entity.id
_entity.type
_entity.pdbx_description
1 polymer ?
#
loop_
_entity_poly.entity_id
_entity_poly.type
_entity_poly.pdbx_seq_one_letter_code
_entity_poly.pdbx_strand_id
1 'polypeptide(L)'
;MTVTNTGGKFEIPLTGVILTIPPNALPTGMEQCVMHMRLTASRIVEDQVKSLCSNSSTAVEIFPCNLALNCSAKLSLPHCLKFKKRKERRARIFTNLESGMN
;
A
#
# COMPACT_ATOMS: atom_id res chain seq x y z
N MET A 1 9.14 9.18 5.63
CA MET A 1 10.43 8.75 5.03
C MET A 1 10.72 9.67 3.85
N THR A 2 11.95 10.13 3.71
CA THR A 2 12.38 10.81 2.48
C THR A 2 12.85 9.78 1.47
N VAL A 3 12.24 9.76 0.30
CA VAL A 3 12.64 8.96 -0.86
C VAL A 3 13.34 9.88 -1.84
N THR A 4 14.46 9.43 -2.40
CA THR A 4 15.19 10.16 -3.45
C THR A 4 15.26 9.33 -4.73
N ASN A 5 15.97 9.81 -5.74
CA ASN A 5 16.21 9.06 -6.97
C ASN A 5 16.96 7.72 -6.77
N THR A 6 17.58 7.48 -5.61
CA THR A 6 18.15 6.17 -5.28
C THR A 6 17.09 5.14 -4.88
N GLY A 7 15.82 5.54 -4.75
CA GLY A 7 14.75 4.72 -4.24
C GLY A 7 14.75 4.65 -2.71
N GLY A 8 14.10 3.62 -2.16
CA GLY A 8 14.02 3.42 -0.72
C GLY A 8 13.18 2.23 -0.31
N LYS A 9 13.38 1.75 0.91
CA LYS A 9 12.55 0.72 1.55
C LYS A 9 11.99 1.29 2.85
N PHE A 10 10.67 1.29 2.98
CA PHE A 10 9.95 1.68 4.18
C PHE A 10 9.26 0.47 4.79
N GLU A 11 9.44 0.27 6.10
CA GLU A 11 8.85 -0.84 6.83
C GLU A 11 8.15 -0.31 8.08
N ILE A 12 6.93 -0.79 8.36
CA ILE A 12 6.30 -0.55 9.65
C ILE A 12 6.77 -1.67 10.59
N PRO A 13 7.57 -1.36 11.63
CA PRO A 13 8.19 -2.38 12.48
C PRO A 13 7.17 -3.36 13.05
N LEU A 14 7.55 -4.64 13.14
CA LEU A 14 6.74 -5.73 13.72
C LEU A 14 5.43 -6.04 12.99
N THR A 15 5.17 -5.46 11.83
CA THR A 15 3.93 -5.71 11.05
C THR A 15 4.17 -6.53 9.79
N GLY A 16 5.42 -6.62 9.30
CA GLY A 16 5.71 -7.23 8.00
C GLY A 16 5.20 -6.42 6.79
N VAL A 17 4.67 -5.22 7.00
CA VAL A 17 4.26 -4.29 5.93
C VAL A 17 5.49 -3.54 5.42
N ILE A 18 5.75 -3.67 4.11
CA ILE A 18 6.93 -3.10 3.47
C ILE A 18 6.54 -2.40 2.17
N LEU A 19 6.92 -1.14 2.01
CA LEU A 19 6.89 -0.40 0.75
C LEU A 19 8.30 -0.28 0.19
N THR A 20 8.52 -0.73 -1.04
CA THR A 20 9.79 -0.60 -1.76
C THR A 20 9.60 0.30 -2.96
N ILE A 21 10.35 1.40 -2.99
CA ILE A 21 10.46 2.31 -4.11
C ILE A 21 11.76 2.00 -4.85
N PRO A 22 11.72 1.60 -6.13
CA PRO A 22 12.93 1.36 -6.89
C PRO A 22 13.67 2.68 -7.22
N PRO A 23 14.96 2.61 -7.61
CA PRO A 23 15.67 3.77 -8.14
C PRO A 23 14.94 4.41 -9.33
N ASN A 24 15.06 5.73 -9.47
CA ASN A 24 14.47 6.53 -10.54
C ASN A 24 12.93 6.47 -10.62
N ALA A 25 12.25 6.10 -9.53
CA ALA A 25 10.79 6.06 -9.47
C ALA A 25 10.14 7.44 -9.37
N LEU A 26 10.85 8.46 -8.88
CA LEU A 26 10.30 9.80 -8.75
C LEU A 26 10.13 10.46 -10.14
N PRO A 27 9.11 11.32 -10.31
CA PRO A 27 8.93 12.11 -11.54
C PRO A 27 10.19 12.88 -11.93
N THR A 28 10.37 13.12 -13.23
CA THR A 28 11.45 13.98 -13.72
C THR A 28 11.34 15.37 -13.09
N GLY A 29 12.45 15.87 -12.55
CA GLY A 29 12.50 17.15 -11.83
C GLY A 29 12.16 17.08 -10.35
N MET A 30 11.78 15.91 -9.81
CA MET A 30 11.60 15.69 -8.38
C MET A 30 12.80 14.93 -7.81
N GLU A 31 13.66 15.63 -7.06
CA GLU A 31 14.86 15.02 -6.47
C GLU A 31 14.56 14.17 -5.22
N GLN A 32 13.54 14.59 -4.46
CA GLN A 32 13.10 13.92 -3.25
C GLN A 32 11.60 14.07 -3.00
N CYS A 33 11.02 13.10 -2.29
CA CYS A 33 9.63 13.10 -1.87
C CYS A 33 9.51 12.60 -0.43
N VAL A 34 8.75 13.30 0.40
CA VAL A 34 8.40 12.81 1.75
C VAL A 34 7.18 11.92 1.65
N MET A 35 7.38 10.63 1.86
CA MET A 35 6.31 9.63 1.89
C MET A 35 5.93 9.26 3.32
N HIS A 36 4.65 9.06 3.57
CA HIS A 36 4.11 8.53 4.82
C HIS A 36 3.32 7.26 4.55
N MET A 37 3.41 6.29 5.46
CA MET A 37 2.60 5.08 5.39
C MET A 37 2.16 4.70 6.80
N ARG A 38 0.86 4.42 6.96
CA ARG A 38 0.25 4.04 8.25
C ARG A 38 -0.73 2.89 8.09
N LEU A 39 -0.86 2.08 9.13
CA LEU A 39 -1.91 1.07 9.19
C LEU A 39 -3.22 1.74 9.58
N THR A 40 -4.30 1.41 8.88
CA THR A 40 -5.64 1.82 9.27
C THR A 40 -6.38 0.70 9.98
N ALA A 41 -7.06 1.07 11.07
CA ALA A 41 -7.98 0.15 11.72
C ALA A 41 -9.12 -0.18 10.74
N SER A 42 -9.50 -1.45 10.70
CA SER A 42 -10.55 -2.01 9.81
C SER A 42 -11.91 -1.30 9.87
N ARG A 43 -12.12 -0.37 10.80
CA ARG A 43 -13.38 0.33 11.06
C ARG A 43 -13.68 1.48 10.08
N ILE A 44 -12.71 1.95 9.30
CA ILE A 44 -12.94 3.07 8.36
C ILE A 44 -13.58 2.60 7.04
N VAL A 45 -13.68 1.28 6.83
CA VAL A 45 -14.26 0.71 5.60
C VAL A 45 -15.72 0.25 5.82
N GLU A 46 -16.51 1.08 6.52
CA GLU A 46 -17.85 0.70 6.96
C GLU A 46 -18.91 0.65 5.84
N ASP A 47 -18.71 1.34 4.72
CA ASP A 47 -19.76 1.42 3.67
C ASP A 47 -19.48 0.67 2.36
N GLN A 48 -18.22 0.34 2.02
CA GLN A 48 -17.92 -0.48 0.83
C GLN A 48 -17.51 -1.92 1.14
N VAL A 49 -17.31 -2.25 2.42
CA VAL A 49 -16.56 -3.46 2.83
C VAL A 49 -17.31 -4.35 3.83
N LYS A 50 -18.64 -4.20 3.91
CA LYS A 50 -19.53 -5.18 4.56
C LYS A 50 -19.37 -6.62 4.03
N SER A 51 -18.63 -6.82 2.92
CA SER A 51 -18.29 -8.13 2.34
C SER A 51 -16.82 -8.59 2.50
N LEU A 52 -15.92 -7.82 3.15
CA LEU A 52 -14.60 -8.39 3.49
C LEU A 52 -14.84 -9.41 4.61
N CYS A 53 -15.06 -10.64 4.19
CA CYS A 53 -15.01 -11.81 5.05
C CYS A 53 -13.80 -11.73 5.98
N SER A 54 -13.93 -12.34 7.16
CA SER A 54 -13.00 -12.48 8.29
C SER A 54 -11.54 -12.90 8.02
N ASN A 55 -11.07 -12.86 6.76
CA ASN A 55 -9.75 -13.29 6.29
C ASN A 55 -9.02 -12.20 5.46
N SER A 56 -9.36 -10.92 5.61
CA SER A 56 -8.67 -9.81 4.93
C SER A 56 -7.31 -9.49 5.58
N SER A 57 -6.37 -8.99 4.77
CA SER A 57 -5.12 -8.40 5.27
C SER A 57 -5.37 -7.03 5.90
N THR A 58 -4.36 -6.49 6.59
CA THR A 58 -4.37 -5.12 7.12
C THR A 58 -4.55 -4.08 6.01
N ALA A 59 -5.29 -3.00 6.29
CA ALA A 59 -5.41 -1.83 5.43
C ALA A 59 -4.24 -0.88 5.66
N VAL A 60 -3.71 -0.30 4.58
CA VAL A 60 -2.57 0.60 4.62
C VAL A 60 -2.90 1.85 3.82
N GLU A 61 -2.64 3.00 4.41
CA GLU A 61 -2.70 4.29 3.74
C GLU A 61 -1.29 4.75 3.40
N ILE A 62 -1.12 5.31 2.20
CA ILE A 62 0.15 5.80 1.68
C ILE A 62 -0.06 7.24 1.18
N PHE A 63 0.82 8.13 1.62
CA PHE A 63 0.85 9.54 1.23
C PHE A 63 2.22 9.91 0.64
N PRO A 64 2.29 10.91 -0.25
CA PRO A 64 1.16 11.64 -0.84
C PRO A 64 0.33 10.76 -1.77
N CYS A 65 -0.99 11.02 -1.82
CA CYS A 65 -1.86 10.37 -2.80
C CYS A 65 -1.57 10.90 -4.21
N ASN A 66 -1.91 10.11 -5.23
CA ASN A 66 -1.78 10.49 -6.66
C ASN A 66 -0.37 10.85 -7.15
N LEU A 67 0.68 10.51 -6.39
CA LEU A 67 2.05 10.65 -6.88
C LEU A 67 2.30 9.65 -8.01
N ALA A 68 2.44 10.17 -9.24
CA ALA A 68 2.71 9.37 -10.43
C ALA A 68 4.19 8.97 -10.47
N LEU A 69 4.51 7.76 -10.02
CA LEU A 69 5.87 7.23 -10.13
C LEU A 69 6.18 6.84 -11.58
N ASN A 70 7.41 7.12 -12.02
CA ASN A 70 7.92 6.73 -13.35
C ASN A 70 8.04 5.19 -13.52
N CYS A 71 8.11 4.46 -12.42
CA CYS A 71 8.15 2.99 -12.42
C CYS A 71 7.41 2.42 -11.20
N SER A 72 7.01 1.14 -11.31
CA SER A 72 6.18 0.50 -10.29
C SER A 72 6.90 0.30 -8.96
N ALA A 73 6.28 0.77 -7.88
CA ALA A 73 6.65 0.43 -6.51
C ALA A 73 6.06 -0.93 -6.09
N LYS A 74 6.63 -1.53 -5.04
CA LYS A 74 6.15 -2.78 -4.46
C LYS A 74 5.67 -2.57 -3.03
N LEU A 75 4.38 -2.81 -2.78
CA LEU A 75 3.81 -2.92 -1.44
C LEU A 75 3.64 -4.40 -1.07
N SER A 76 4.23 -4.81 0.05
CA SER A 76 4.11 -6.17 0.61
C SER A 76 3.24 -6.11 1.87
N LEU A 77 2.16 -6.89 1.88
CA LEU A 77 1.22 -6.98 3.00
C LEU A 77 1.15 -8.42 3.52
N PRO A 78 1.29 -8.66 4.83
CA PRO A 78 1.04 -9.98 5.40
C PRO A 78 -0.45 -10.33 5.27
N HIS A 79 -0.74 -11.62 5.10
CA HIS A 79 -2.11 -12.14 5.06
C HIS A 79 -2.19 -13.50 5.73
N CYS A 80 -3.37 -13.85 6.24
CA CYS A 80 -3.65 -15.14 6.86
C CYS A 80 -4.37 -16.13 5.93
N LEU A 81 -4.48 -15.81 4.62
CA LEU A 81 -5.14 -16.65 3.64
C LEU A 81 -4.45 -18.02 3.49
N LYS A 82 -5.19 -19.10 3.75
CA LYS A 82 -4.74 -20.48 3.49
C LYS A 82 -5.33 -20.97 2.17
N PHE A 83 -4.49 -21.12 1.16
CA PHE A 83 -4.89 -21.67 -0.14
C PHE A 83 -4.92 -23.20 -0.08
N LYS A 84 -6.05 -23.78 0.36
CA LYS A 84 -6.23 -25.25 0.45
C LYS A 84 -6.22 -25.97 -0.91
N LYS A 85 -6.55 -25.26 -2.00
CA LYS A 85 -6.47 -25.74 -3.38
C LYS A 85 -5.96 -24.60 -4.26
N ARG A 86 -4.79 -24.77 -4.90
CA ARG A 86 -4.12 -23.72 -5.69
C ARG A 86 -4.97 -23.15 -6.84
N LYS A 87 -6.05 -23.82 -7.25
CA LYS A 87 -6.88 -23.44 -8.41
C LYS A 87 -8.16 -22.64 -8.08
N GLU A 88 -8.62 -22.58 -6.83
CA GLU A 88 -9.99 -22.10 -6.52
C GLU A 88 -10.06 -20.75 -5.78
N ARG A 89 -8.95 -20.22 -5.24
CA ARG A 89 -8.97 -18.96 -4.47
C ARG A 89 -7.89 -18.00 -4.95
N ARG A 90 -8.27 -16.73 -5.13
CA ARG A 90 -7.37 -15.61 -5.50
C ARG A 90 -7.49 -14.52 -4.43
N ALA A 91 -6.37 -13.89 -4.10
CA ALA A 91 -6.40 -12.65 -3.33
C ALA A 91 -6.93 -11.53 -4.23
N ARG A 92 -7.81 -10.68 -3.69
CA ARG A 92 -8.28 -9.46 -4.33
C ARG A 92 -7.72 -8.27 -3.56
N ILE A 93 -7.24 -7.27 -4.29
CA ILE A 93 -6.75 -6.02 -3.71
C ILE A 93 -7.86 -4.99 -3.88
N PHE A 94 -8.21 -4.33 -2.77
CA PHE A 94 -9.14 -3.21 -2.77
C PHE A 94 -8.34 -1.94 -2.51
N THR A 95 -8.60 -0.91 -3.30
CA THR A 95 -7.96 0.40 -3.18
C THR A 95 -9.06 1.45 -3.09
N ASN A 96 -8.91 2.39 -2.16
CA ASN A 96 -9.74 3.59 -2.12
C ASN A 96 -8.85 4.79 -2.41
N LEU A 97 -9.33 5.68 -3.28
CA LEU A 97 -8.73 6.98 -3.50
C LEU A 97 -9.52 7.95 -2.63
N GLU A 98 -8.93 8.42 -1.53
CA GLU A 98 -9.46 9.63 -0.91
C GLU A 98 -9.15 10.79 -1.86
N SER A 99 -10.15 11.16 -2.67
CA SER A 99 -10.18 12.46 -3.32
C SER A 99 -10.16 13.50 -2.20
N GLY A 100 -9.06 14.24 -2.07
CA GLY A 100 -9.02 15.39 -1.17
C GLY A 100 -10.24 16.26 -1.41
N MET A 101 -11.01 16.51 -0.35
CA MET A 101 -11.90 17.67 -0.33
C MET A 101 -11.01 18.90 -0.53
N ASN A 102 -11.27 19.64 -1.61
CA ASN A 102 -10.70 20.97 -1.84
C ASN A 102 -10.97 21.90 -0.67
#